data_AF-A0A2A5KLH3-F1
#
_entry.id   AF-A0A2A5KLH3-F1
#
_cell.length_a   1.000
_cell.length_b   1.000
_cell.length_c   1.000
_cell.angle_alpha   90.00
_cell.angle_beta   90.00
_cell.angle_gamma   90.00
#
_symmetry.space_group_name_H-M   'P 1'
#
loop_
_entity.id
_entity.type
_entity.pdbx_description
1 polymer ?
#
loop_
_entity_poly.entity_id
_entity_poly.type
_entity_poly.pdbx_seq_one_letter_code
_entity_poly.pdbx_strand_id
1 'polypeptide(L)'
;MNVRVSGRPNAEPVSEMEFLKARKGEARRYTPGETWFAVKAAPGAQRCPSMREGQDRKGESIIERNLRNEGFEAFMPSYRIEVRHHRQGHWIERRFPTFVGYVFVNIGPDDFRKVEEVNGVSKILRFTKAFEQQAMPFAFPQATIDRLRYIEWEQQQSFLLGRARRQREEELDRQQPGRRGKSSTRRIRRAEFTELGGALSSSLQTPSSRVFITETMKTLGNLAGGIE
;
A
#
# COMPACT_ATOMS: atom_id res chain seq x y z
N MET A 1 32.35 -23.32 22.78
CA MET A 1 31.09 -22.57 22.96
C MET A 1 30.55 -22.22 21.58
N ASN A 2 29.54 -22.95 21.10
CA ASN A 2 28.93 -22.71 19.77
C ASN A 2 27.65 -21.90 19.95
N VAL A 3 27.70 -20.62 19.57
CA VAL A 3 26.53 -19.75 19.51
C VAL A 3 25.78 -20.09 18.22
N ARG A 4 24.64 -20.79 18.35
CA ARG A 4 23.71 -21.01 17.24
C ARG A 4 23.07 -19.67 16.89
N VAL A 5 23.34 -19.19 15.68
CA VAL A 5 22.63 -18.05 15.09
C VAL A 5 21.20 -18.51 14.83
N SER A 6 20.27 -18.04 15.67
CA SER A 6 18.83 -18.20 15.47
C SER A 6 18.44 -17.59 14.13
N GLY A 7 17.95 -18.43 13.21
CA GLY A 7 17.33 -17.98 11.98
C GLY A 7 16.24 -16.97 12.28
N ARG A 8 16.27 -15.83 11.58
CA ARG A 8 15.19 -14.85 11.62
C ARG A 8 13.89 -15.59 11.25
N PRO A 9 12.79 -15.44 12.02
CA PRO A 9 11.53 -16.02 11.61
C PRO A 9 11.16 -15.41 10.25
N ASN A 10 10.85 -16.27 9.27
CA ASN A 10 10.13 -15.86 8.09
C ASN A 10 8.91 -15.06 8.59
N ALA A 11 8.81 -13.79 8.20
CA ALA A 11 7.63 -13.00 8.51
C ALA A 11 6.47 -13.63 7.75
N GLU A 12 5.71 -14.49 8.43
CA GLU A 12 4.46 -15.01 7.90
C GLU A 12 3.54 -13.83 7.57
N PRO A 13 2.77 -13.89 6.48
CA PRO A 13 1.83 -12.85 6.14
C PRO A 13 0.83 -12.72 7.29
N VAL A 14 0.87 -11.60 8.02
CA VAL A 14 -0.07 -11.31 9.10
C VAL A 14 -1.47 -11.39 8.51
N SER A 15 -2.29 -12.30 9.02
CA SER A 15 -3.65 -12.44 8.50
C SER A 15 -4.48 -11.19 8.82
N GLU A 16 -5.45 -10.85 7.96
CA GLU A 16 -6.38 -9.73 8.19
C GLU A 16 -7.00 -9.79 9.60
N MET A 17 -7.32 -11.00 10.07
CA MET A 17 -7.88 -11.21 11.42
C MET A 17 -6.88 -10.87 12.54
N GLU A 18 -5.59 -11.13 12.37
CA GLU A 18 -4.56 -10.81 13.37
C GLU A 18 -4.28 -9.31 13.42
N PHE A 19 -4.25 -8.64 12.26
CA PHE A 19 -4.13 -7.19 12.18
C PHE A 19 -5.29 -6.49 12.91
N LEU A 20 -6.52 -6.94 12.66
CA LEU A 20 -7.72 -6.44 13.33
C LEU A 20 -7.68 -6.69 14.85
N LYS A 21 -7.23 -7.88 15.28
CA LYS A 21 -7.09 -8.22 16.71
C LYS A 21 -6.04 -7.36 17.42
N ALA A 22 -4.90 -7.10 16.78
CA ALA A 22 -3.84 -6.26 17.34
C ALA A 22 -4.33 -4.81 17.57
N ARG A 23 -5.09 -4.27 16.62
CA ARG A 23 -5.69 -2.93 16.76
C ARG A 23 -6.77 -2.81 17.83
N LYS A 24 -7.46 -3.90 18.16
CA LYS A 24 -8.47 -3.91 19.24
C LYS A 24 -7.90 -3.41 20.58
N GLY A 25 -6.57 -3.49 20.77
CA GLY A 25 -5.85 -2.95 21.93
C GLY A 25 -5.26 -1.53 21.78
N GLU A 26 -5.15 -0.98 20.57
CA GLU A 26 -4.67 0.39 20.32
C GLU A 26 -5.73 1.46 20.62
N ALA A 27 -6.99 1.05 20.83
CA ALA A 27 -8.12 1.89 21.24
C ALA A 27 -8.00 2.47 22.67
N ARG A 28 -6.78 2.73 23.17
CA ARG A 28 -6.54 3.30 24.51
C ARG A 28 -6.86 4.79 24.63
N ARG A 29 -7.54 5.38 23.65
CA ARG A 29 -8.26 6.65 23.78
C ARG A 29 -9.66 6.48 23.19
N TYR A 30 -10.47 5.70 23.90
CA TYR A 30 -11.87 5.45 23.62
C TYR A 30 -12.67 6.77 23.71
N THR A 31 -13.16 7.28 22.59
CA THR A 31 -14.31 8.21 22.55
C THR A 31 -15.50 7.42 21.99
N PRO A 32 -16.69 7.49 22.60
CA PRO A 32 -17.81 6.66 22.16
C PRO A 32 -18.31 7.14 20.80
N GLY A 33 -18.24 6.25 19.81
CA GLY A 33 -18.76 6.45 18.45
C GLY A 33 -17.66 6.60 17.41
N GLU A 34 -16.99 5.50 17.06
CA GLU A 34 -16.08 5.40 15.89
C GLU A 34 -16.88 5.49 14.57
N THR A 35 -17.49 6.64 14.33
CA THR A 35 -18.28 6.89 13.13
C THR A 35 -17.40 7.67 12.17
N TRP A 36 -16.98 6.98 11.11
CA TRP A 36 -16.10 7.55 10.10
C TRP A 36 -16.91 8.18 8.99
N PHE A 37 -16.47 9.32 8.50
CA PHE A 37 -17.08 10.02 7.39
C PHE A 37 -16.04 10.31 6.32
N ALA A 38 -16.45 10.23 5.06
CA ALA A 38 -15.61 10.71 3.97
C ALA A 38 -15.78 12.22 3.83
N VAL A 39 -14.65 12.91 3.74
CA VAL A 39 -14.57 14.35 3.58
C VAL A 39 -13.89 14.65 2.26
N LYS A 40 -14.49 15.53 1.48
CA LYS A 40 -13.91 16.04 0.24
C LYS A 40 -12.78 16.99 0.57
N ALA A 41 -11.57 16.66 0.14
CA ALA A 41 -10.41 17.52 0.26
C ALA A 41 -10.46 18.66 -0.76
N ALA A 42 -10.03 19.86 -0.33
CA ALA A 42 -9.82 20.98 -1.22
C ALA A 42 -8.69 20.66 -2.23
N PRO A 43 -8.74 21.23 -3.45
CA PRO A 43 -7.69 21.04 -4.43
C PRO A 43 -6.29 21.37 -3.85
N GLY A 44 -5.36 20.43 -3.97
CA GLY A 44 -4.00 20.59 -3.45
C GLY A 44 -3.81 20.27 -1.95
N ALA A 45 -4.88 20.08 -1.17
CA ALA A 45 -4.76 19.75 0.26
C ALA A 45 -4.25 18.32 0.52
N GLN A 46 -4.44 17.41 -0.44
CA GLN A 46 -3.88 16.05 -0.38
C GLN A 46 -2.41 15.95 -0.83
N ARG A 47 -1.74 17.08 -1.11
CA ARG A 47 -0.32 17.06 -1.48
C ARG A 47 0.48 16.46 -0.32
N CYS A 48 1.14 15.33 -0.60
CA CYS A 48 2.10 14.71 0.29
C CYS A 48 3.48 15.25 -0.07
N PRO A 49 4.16 16.00 0.83
CA PRO A 49 5.54 16.36 0.59
C PRO A 49 6.38 15.11 0.37
N SER A 50 7.31 15.15 -0.59
CA SER A 50 8.33 14.11 -0.73
C SER A 50 9.06 13.96 0.60
N MET A 51 9.13 12.74 1.15
CA MET A 51 9.94 12.49 2.34
C MET A 51 11.39 12.82 2.01
N ARG A 52 11.95 13.78 2.73
CA ARG A 52 13.39 14.03 2.73
C ARG A 52 14.00 13.26 3.90
N GLU A 53 15.13 12.64 3.66
CA GLU A 53 15.91 11.93 4.66
C GLU A 53 16.20 12.88 5.85
N GLY A 54 15.88 12.45 7.07
CA GLY A 54 16.07 13.26 8.29
C GLY A 54 14.90 14.17 8.70
N GLN A 55 13.80 14.23 7.96
CA GLN A 55 12.57 14.87 8.46
C GLN A 55 11.65 13.84 9.12
N ASP A 56 11.41 14.01 10.42
CA ASP A 56 10.51 13.16 11.24
C ASP A 56 9.02 13.28 10.88
N ARG A 57 8.70 14.10 9.86
CA ARG A 57 7.36 14.26 9.33
C ARG A 57 7.10 13.06 8.43
N LYS A 58 6.25 12.12 8.89
CA LYS A 58 5.85 10.85 8.25
C LYS A 58 5.18 10.96 6.86
N GLY A 59 5.58 11.90 6.01
CA GLY A 59 5.00 12.12 4.68
C GLY A 59 3.51 12.48 4.72
N GLU A 60 3.05 13.06 5.83
CA GLU A 60 1.64 13.41 6.04
C GLU A 60 1.21 14.51 5.07
N SER A 61 0.00 14.36 4.52
CA SER A 61 -0.61 15.39 3.68
C SER A 61 -0.98 16.62 4.50
N ILE A 62 -1.19 17.75 3.81
CA ILE A 62 -1.59 19.01 4.46
C ILE A 62 -2.92 18.82 5.19
N ILE A 63 -3.89 18.15 4.56
CA ILE A 63 -5.21 17.91 5.16
C ILE A 63 -5.15 16.98 6.38
N GLU A 64 -4.38 15.88 6.33
CA GLU A 64 -4.22 15.00 7.50
C GLU A 64 -3.62 15.75 8.68
N ARG A 65 -2.65 16.63 8.42
CA ARG A 65 -2.03 17.48 9.45
C ARG A 65 -3.04 18.46 10.05
N ASN A 66 -3.77 19.18 9.21
CA ASN A 66 -4.73 20.18 9.68
C ASN A 66 -5.84 19.52 10.51
N LEU A 67 -6.40 18.40 10.05
CA LEU A 67 -7.42 17.66 10.80
C LEU A 67 -6.89 17.16 12.15
N ARG A 68 -5.65 16.65 12.21
CA ARG A 68 -5.04 16.20 13.46
C ARG A 68 -4.72 17.36 14.42
N ASN A 69 -4.33 18.52 13.89
CA ASN A 69 -4.08 19.71 14.70
C ASN A 69 -5.37 20.19 15.39
N GLU A 70 -6.52 20.02 14.73
CA GLU A 70 -7.85 20.31 15.28
C GLU A 70 -8.39 19.19 16.19
N GLY A 71 -7.63 18.12 16.39
CA GLY A 71 -7.97 17.01 17.28
C GLY A 71 -8.74 15.86 16.64
N PHE A 72 -8.99 15.90 15.33
CA PHE A 72 -9.68 14.82 14.63
C PHE A 72 -8.75 13.66 14.26
N GLU A 73 -9.27 12.44 14.33
CA GLU A 73 -8.58 11.28 13.77
C GLU A 73 -8.80 11.25 12.25
N ALA A 74 -7.75 11.51 11.47
CA ALA A 74 -7.79 11.50 10.02
C ALA A 74 -7.01 10.30 9.45
N PHE A 75 -7.63 9.65 8.47
CA PHE A 75 -7.08 8.52 7.75
C PHE A 75 -7.22 8.75 6.23
N MET A 76 -6.10 8.87 5.54
CA MET A 76 -6.05 8.94 4.08
C MET A 76 -5.30 7.73 3.54
N PRO A 77 -6.02 6.68 3.06
CA PRO A 77 -5.41 5.54 2.40
C PRO A 77 -4.50 6.00 1.27
N SER A 78 -3.30 5.48 1.24
CA SER A 78 -2.26 5.92 0.32
C SER A 78 -1.35 4.77 -0.10
N TYR A 79 -0.71 4.93 -1.24
CA TYR A 79 0.30 4.00 -1.73
C TYR A 79 1.57 4.75 -2.12
N ARG A 80 2.69 4.02 -2.17
CA ARG A 80 3.99 4.60 -2.47
C ARG A 80 4.58 4.01 -3.74
N ILE A 81 5.21 4.88 -4.51
CA ILE A 81 5.96 4.51 -5.71
C ILE A 81 7.32 5.19 -5.65
N GLU A 82 8.35 4.46 -6.06
CA GLU A 82 9.67 5.03 -6.29
C GLU A 82 9.85 5.35 -7.77
N VAL A 83 10.16 6.61 -8.05
CA VAL A 83 10.42 7.11 -9.40
C VAL A 83 11.87 7.52 -9.49
N ARG A 84 12.59 7.02 -10.48
CA ARG A 84 13.96 7.46 -10.74
C ARG A 84 13.93 8.84 -11.37
N HIS A 85 14.59 9.82 -10.77
CA HIS A 85 14.73 11.14 -11.34
C HIS A 85 15.53 11.04 -12.65
N HIS A 86 14.97 11.49 -13.78
CA HIS A 86 15.59 11.29 -15.09
C HIS A 86 16.93 12.02 -15.28
N ARG A 87 17.07 13.25 -14.73
CA ARG A 87 18.34 14.01 -14.80
C ARG A 87 19.37 13.60 -13.73
N GLN A 88 19.00 13.68 -12.46
CA GLN A 88 19.90 13.45 -11.33
C GLN A 88 20.10 11.97 -10.99
N GLY A 89 19.30 11.05 -11.56
CA GLY A 89 19.47 9.61 -11.42
C GLY A 89 19.12 9.03 -10.05
N HIS A 90 18.86 9.85 -9.04
CA HIS A 90 18.47 9.42 -7.69
C HIS A 90 17.01 8.95 -7.64
N TRP A 91 16.71 8.06 -6.71
CA TRP A 91 15.36 7.55 -6.47
C TRP A 91 14.55 8.53 -5.61
N ILE A 92 13.34 8.84 -6.05
CA ILE A 92 12.39 9.68 -5.32
C ILE A 92 11.20 8.83 -4.93
N GLU A 93 10.98 8.70 -3.63
CA GLU A 93 9.76 8.13 -3.08
C GLU A 93 8.63 9.15 -3.14
N ARG A 94 7.48 8.74 -3.70
CA ARG A 94 6.27 9.55 -3.77
C ARG A 94 5.11 8.78 -3.16
N ARG A 95 4.35 9.47 -2.29
CA ARG A 95 3.09 8.98 -1.71
C ARG A 95 1.92 9.56 -2.49
N PHE A 96 0.98 8.72 -2.89
CA PHE A 96 -0.23 9.09 -3.60
C PHE A 96 -1.46 8.63 -2.81
N PRO A 97 -2.54 9.43 -2.73
CA PRO A 97 -3.78 8.98 -2.13
C PRO A 97 -4.44 7.92 -3.01
N THR A 98 -4.94 6.85 -2.40
CA THR A 98 -5.74 5.83 -3.09
C THR A 98 -7.07 6.42 -3.56
N PHE A 99 -7.67 7.29 -2.75
CA PHE A 99 -8.90 8.01 -3.08
C PHE A 99 -8.60 9.50 -3.28
N VAL A 100 -8.35 9.87 -4.53
CA VAL A 100 -8.10 11.28 -4.89
C VAL A 100 -9.34 12.11 -4.57
N GLY A 101 -9.14 13.20 -3.83
CA GLY A 101 -10.18 14.11 -3.39
C GLY A 101 -10.92 13.71 -2.12
N TYR A 102 -10.65 12.55 -1.51
CA TYR A 102 -11.32 12.10 -0.30
C TYR A 102 -10.36 11.69 0.83
N VAL A 103 -10.76 11.99 2.06
CA VAL A 103 -10.09 11.59 3.31
C VAL A 103 -11.15 11.11 4.29
N PHE A 104 -10.84 10.09 5.07
CA PHE A 104 -11.73 9.58 6.11
C PHE A 104 -11.42 10.25 7.45
N VAL A 105 -12.44 10.69 8.15
CA VAL A 105 -12.32 11.38 9.44
C VAL A 105 -13.25 10.74 10.45
N ASN A 106 -12.73 10.45 11.63
CA ASN A 106 -13.54 10.08 12.79
C ASN A 106 -14.04 11.36 13.44
N ILE A 107 -15.35 11.61 13.35
CA ILE A 107 -15.97 12.82 13.87
C ILE A 107 -16.41 12.62 15.33
N GLY A 108 -16.61 11.38 15.78
CA GLY A 108 -17.03 11.11 17.16
C GLY A 108 -18.33 11.86 17.54
N PRO A 109 -18.42 12.44 18.75
CA PRO A 109 -19.55 13.26 19.17
C PRO A 109 -19.49 14.72 18.63
N ASP A 110 -18.45 15.09 17.87
CA ASP A 110 -18.31 16.45 17.38
C ASP A 110 -19.28 16.78 16.24
N ASP A 111 -19.52 18.08 16.05
CA ASP A 111 -20.38 18.58 14.99
C ASP A 111 -19.65 18.55 13.63
N PHE A 112 -20.36 18.11 12.60
CA PHE A 112 -19.94 18.12 11.20
C PHE A 112 -19.44 19.50 10.74
N ARG A 113 -20.00 20.58 11.31
CA ARG A 113 -19.61 21.97 10.98
C ARG A 113 -18.14 22.25 11.30
N LYS A 114 -17.65 21.78 12.45
CA LYS A 114 -16.25 21.99 12.86
C LYS A 114 -15.28 21.36 11.86
N VAL A 115 -15.64 20.19 11.32
CA VAL A 115 -14.82 19.49 10.32
C VAL A 115 -14.83 20.25 8.99
N GLU A 116 -15.98 20.80 8.58
CA GLU A 116 -16.09 21.61 7.37
C GLU A 116 -15.33 22.95 7.46
N GLU A 117 -15.10 23.48 8.67
CA GLU A 117 -14.31 24.69 8.91
C GLU A 117 -12.79 24.46 8.81
N VAL A 118 -12.31 23.22 8.87
CA VAL A 118 -10.88 22.91 8.83
C VAL A 118 -10.27 23.27 7.48
N ASN A 119 -9.13 23.98 7.51
CA ASN A 119 -8.42 24.35 6.29
C ASN A 119 -8.03 23.11 5.45
N GLY A 120 -8.44 23.10 4.18
CA GLY A 120 -8.17 21.98 3.28
C GLY A 120 -9.33 20.97 3.21
N VAL A 121 -10.37 21.11 4.03
CA VAL A 121 -11.66 20.46 3.84
C VAL A 121 -12.54 21.32 2.94
N SER A 122 -13.27 20.68 2.03
CA SER A 122 -14.28 21.34 1.19
C SER A 122 -15.69 21.08 1.69
N LYS A 123 -16.10 19.80 1.77
CA LYS A 123 -17.44 19.37 2.21
C LYS A 123 -17.41 17.94 2.72
N ILE A 124 -18.32 17.57 3.60
CA ILE A 124 -18.55 16.16 3.95
C ILE A 124 -19.33 15.47 2.82
N LEU A 125 -19.00 14.20 2.54
CA LEU A 125 -19.72 13.38 1.59
C LEU A 125 -21.12 13.07 2.13
N ARG A 126 -22.14 13.50 1.38
CA ARG A 126 -23.55 13.28 1.69
C ARG A 126 -24.19 12.48 0.57
N PHE A 127 -25.15 11.64 0.93
CA PHE A 127 -25.98 10.92 -0.02
C PHE A 127 -27.43 11.38 0.14
N THR A 128 -28.16 11.43 -0.97
CA THR A 128 -29.59 11.71 -0.99
C THR A 128 -30.29 10.45 -1.47
N LYS A 129 -31.18 9.88 -0.66
CA LYS A 129 -32.07 8.82 -1.14
C LYS A 129 -33.22 9.45 -1.94
N ALA A 130 -33.70 8.75 -2.96
CA ALA A 130 -34.74 9.25 -3.87
C ALA A 130 -36.03 9.74 -3.17
N PHE A 131 -36.29 9.29 -1.95
CA PHE A 131 -37.49 9.63 -1.16
C PHE A 131 -37.21 10.55 0.05
N GLU A 132 -35.96 10.93 0.29
CA GLU A 132 -35.58 11.79 1.42
C GLU A 132 -35.34 13.23 0.93
N GLN A 133 -35.92 14.22 1.63
CA GLN A 133 -35.80 15.63 1.27
C GLN A 133 -34.43 16.25 1.63
N GLN A 134 -33.63 15.58 2.47
CA GLN A 134 -32.36 16.12 2.98
C GLN A 134 -31.19 15.16 2.75
N ALA A 135 -30.07 15.71 2.29
CA ALA A 135 -28.84 14.96 2.07
C ALA A 135 -28.15 14.64 3.41
N MET A 136 -28.01 13.35 3.72
CA MET A 136 -27.44 12.88 4.98
C MET A 136 -25.94 12.54 4.81
N PRO A 137 -25.07 12.86 5.79
CA PRO A 137 -23.69 12.39 5.78
C PRO A 137 -23.62 10.86 5.70
N PHE A 138 -22.73 10.35 4.85
CA PHE A 138 -22.52 8.91 4.74
C PHE A 138 -21.51 8.43 5.79
N ALA A 139 -21.97 7.61 6.72
CA ALA A 139 -21.14 6.98 7.74
C ALA A 139 -20.55 5.66 7.24
N PHE A 140 -19.25 5.49 7.46
CA PHE A 140 -18.52 4.25 7.20
C PHE A 140 -18.34 3.47 8.51
N PRO A 141 -18.64 2.15 8.50
CA PRO A 141 -18.31 1.29 9.62
C PRO A 141 -16.80 1.26 9.88
N GLN A 142 -16.40 1.17 11.16
CA GLN A 142 -15.01 0.98 11.57
C GLN A 142 -14.34 -0.18 10.82
N ALA A 143 -15.04 -1.31 10.66
CA ALA A 143 -14.54 -2.48 9.94
C ALA A 143 -14.13 -2.16 8.49
N THR A 144 -14.83 -1.25 7.81
CA THR A 144 -14.46 -0.80 6.45
C THR A 144 -13.16 -0.01 6.47
N ILE A 145 -12.99 0.87 7.45
CA ILE A 145 -11.75 1.65 7.61
C ILE A 145 -10.58 0.74 7.96
N ASP A 146 -10.78 -0.23 8.84
CA ASP A 146 -9.72 -1.16 9.20
C ASP A 146 -9.32 -2.08 8.03
N ARG A 147 -10.27 -2.48 7.18
CA ARG A 147 -9.95 -3.19 5.94
C ARG A 147 -9.11 -2.33 4.99
N LEU A 148 -9.44 -1.05 4.84
CA LEU A 148 -8.62 -0.12 4.05
C LEU A 148 -7.22 0.07 4.65
N ARG A 149 -7.10 0.11 5.98
CA ARG A 149 -5.81 0.15 6.69
C ARG A 149 -4.99 -1.09 6.44
N TYR A 150 -5.62 -2.27 6.47
CA TYR A 150 -4.95 -3.54 6.16
C TYR A 150 -4.41 -3.55 4.73
N ILE A 151 -5.21 -3.11 3.75
CA ILE A 151 -4.77 -3.01 2.34
C ILE A 151 -3.59 -2.03 2.20
N GLU A 152 -3.65 -0.85 2.84
CA GLU A 152 -2.52 0.09 2.84
C GLU A 152 -1.26 -0.52 3.47
N TRP A 153 -1.41 -1.26 4.56
CA TRP A 153 -0.30 -1.96 5.21
C TRP A 153 0.34 -3.00 4.29
N GLU A 154 -0.45 -3.84 3.61
CA GLU A 154 0.03 -4.84 2.64
C GLU A 154 0.80 -4.18 1.49
N GLN A 155 0.29 -3.08 0.96
CA GLN A 155 0.96 -2.30 -0.09
C GLN A 155 2.27 -1.70 0.41
N GLN A 156 2.29 -1.20 1.65
CA GLN A 156 3.50 -0.68 2.28
C GLN A 156 4.56 -1.77 2.49
N GLN A 157 4.17 -2.98 2.91
CA GLN A 157 5.10 -4.10 3.03
C GLN A 157 5.68 -4.51 1.67
N SER A 158 4.82 -4.63 0.66
CA SER A 158 5.23 -4.94 -0.71
C SER A 158 6.22 -3.91 -1.25
N PHE A 159 5.96 -2.62 -0.98
CA PHE A 159 6.85 -1.52 -1.33
C PHE A 159 8.22 -1.63 -0.64
N LEU A 160 8.25 -1.89 0.67
CA LEU A 160 9.49 -2.02 1.43
C LEU A 160 10.32 -3.23 0.97
N LEU A 161 9.68 -4.36 0.68
CA LEU A 161 10.35 -5.55 0.13
C LEU A 161 10.93 -5.28 -1.26
N GLY A 162 10.16 -4.61 -2.13
CA GLY A 162 10.62 -4.19 -3.44
C GLY A 162 11.83 -3.25 -3.35
N ARG A 163 11.79 -2.28 -2.43
CA ARG A 163 12.89 -1.35 -2.16
C ARG A 163 14.15 -2.05 -1.62
N ALA A 164 13.99 -3.06 -0.75
CA ALA A 164 15.11 -3.82 -0.22
C ALA A 164 15.80 -4.68 -1.31
N ARG A 165 15.01 -5.33 -2.18
CA ARG A 165 15.53 -6.19 -3.26
C ARG A 165 16.40 -5.42 -4.27
N ARG A 166 15.81 -4.44 -4.95
CA ARG A 166 16.24 -3.07 -4.75
C ARG A 166 17.73 -2.73 -4.55
N GLN A 167 17.93 -2.15 -3.38
CA GLN A 167 19.19 -1.73 -2.82
C GLN A 167 20.23 -2.86 -2.83
N ARG A 168 19.80 -4.10 -2.58
CA ARG A 168 20.69 -5.27 -2.64
C ARG A 168 21.23 -5.54 -4.05
N GLU A 169 20.39 -5.45 -5.08
CA GLU A 169 20.82 -5.59 -6.48
C GLU A 169 21.80 -4.45 -6.86
N GLU A 170 21.53 -3.21 -6.44
CA GLU A 170 22.43 -2.06 -6.67
C GLU A 170 23.77 -2.19 -5.93
N GLU A 171 23.77 -2.74 -4.71
CA GLU A 171 24.99 -3.04 -3.94
C GLU A 171 25.83 -4.12 -4.62
N LEU A 172 25.20 -5.19 -5.11
CA LEU A 172 25.88 -6.26 -5.85
C LEU A 172 26.49 -5.74 -7.16
N ASP A 173 25.75 -4.91 -7.91
CA ASP A 173 26.23 -4.25 -9.12
C ASP A 173 27.43 -3.35 -8.84
N ARG A 174 27.43 -2.65 -7.69
CA ARG A 174 28.54 -1.79 -7.27
C ARG A 174 29.77 -2.59 -6.83
N GLN A 175 29.57 -3.77 -6.24
CA GLN A 175 30.65 -4.66 -5.79
C GLN A 175 31.30 -5.47 -6.93
N GLN A 176 30.62 -5.65 -8.07
CA GLN A 176 31.17 -6.31 -9.27
C GLN A 176 31.28 -5.38 -10.50
N PRO A 177 32.10 -4.30 -10.45
CA PRO A 177 32.35 -3.44 -11.59
C PRO A 177 33.31 -4.15 -12.57
N GLY A 178 32.81 -5.12 -13.34
CA GLY A 178 33.65 -5.88 -14.28
C GLY A 178 32.96 -6.98 -15.08
N ARG A 179 31.75 -7.44 -14.68
CA ARG A 179 30.97 -8.42 -15.46
C ARG A 179 30.03 -7.79 -16.50
N ARG A 180 30.11 -6.48 -16.74
CA ARG A 180 29.35 -5.76 -17.79
C ARG A 180 29.88 -5.98 -19.22
N GLY A 181 30.68 -7.02 -19.44
CA GLY A 181 31.16 -7.44 -20.76
C GLY A 181 30.94 -8.92 -20.98
N LYS A 182 29.67 -9.33 -21.16
CA LYS A 182 29.19 -10.54 -21.87
C LYS A 182 27.72 -10.81 -21.50
N SER A 183 26.83 -9.87 -21.81
CA SER A 183 25.45 -10.29 -22.13
C SER A 183 25.53 -10.95 -23.50
N SER A 184 25.89 -12.23 -23.49
CA SER A 184 25.92 -13.08 -24.65
C SER A 184 24.51 -13.13 -25.21
N THR A 185 24.26 -12.35 -26.26
CA THR A 185 23.20 -12.59 -27.25
C THR A 185 23.49 -13.93 -27.95
N ARG A 186 23.57 -15.03 -27.20
CA ARG A 186 23.50 -16.37 -27.75
C ARG A 186 22.03 -16.63 -27.93
N ARG A 187 21.56 -16.42 -29.17
CA ARG A 187 20.41 -17.14 -29.72
C ARG A 187 20.52 -18.59 -29.25
N ILE A 188 19.70 -18.97 -28.28
CA ILE A 188 19.54 -20.37 -27.87
C ILE A 188 18.86 -21.03 -29.07
N ARG A 189 19.68 -21.59 -29.97
CA ARG A 189 19.19 -22.61 -30.89
C ARG A 189 18.83 -23.80 -30.02
N ARG A 190 17.56 -24.21 -30.12
CA ARG A 190 17.06 -25.51 -29.68
C ARG A 190 18.11 -26.58 -30.01
N ALA A 191 18.63 -27.23 -28.99
CA ALA A 191 19.13 -28.58 -29.09
C ALA A 191 18.27 -29.39 -28.12
N GLU A 192 17.53 -30.31 -28.72
CA GLU A 192 16.82 -31.38 -28.06
C GLU A 192 17.83 -32.34 -27.40
N PHE A 193 17.31 -33.20 -26.53
CA PHE A 193 17.95 -34.21 -25.68
C PHE A 193 18.49 -33.74 -24.32
N THR A 194 18.27 -34.42 -23.18
CA THR A 194 17.36 -35.50 -22.76
C THR A 194 17.58 -35.65 -21.25
N GLU A 195 16.46 -35.70 -20.54
CA GLU A 195 16.19 -36.39 -19.26
C GLU A 195 16.97 -36.12 -17.96
N LEU A 196 16.15 -36.04 -16.89
CA LEU A 196 16.42 -36.16 -15.46
C LEU A 196 16.90 -34.90 -14.71
N GLY A 197 15.94 -34.27 -14.03
CA GLY A 197 16.17 -33.46 -12.83
C GLY A 197 16.09 -31.95 -13.03
N GLY A 198 14.91 -31.41 -13.33
CA GLY A 198 14.78 -29.96 -13.47
C GLY A 198 13.36 -29.43 -13.59
N ALA A 199 12.41 -30.06 -12.90
CA ALA A 199 11.11 -29.45 -12.70
C ALA A 199 11.25 -28.29 -11.69
N LEU A 200 10.59 -27.15 -11.99
CA LEU A 200 10.15 -26.10 -11.04
C LEU A 200 10.94 -24.79 -10.90
N SER A 201 11.71 -24.28 -11.87
CA SER A 201 12.37 -22.98 -11.66
C SER A 201 12.37 -21.96 -12.81
N SER A 202 11.33 -21.92 -13.65
CA SER A 202 11.24 -20.91 -14.73
C SER A 202 10.01 -19.99 -14.74
N SER A 203 9.13 -19.99 -13.74
CA SER A 203 7.90 -19.16 -13.78
C SER A 203 7.99 -17.76 -13.14
N LEU A 204 9.17 -17.27 -12.72
CA LEU A 204 9.27 -15.98 -12.00
C LEU A 204 9.80 -14.80 -12.84
N GLN A 205 9.76 -14.88 -14.17
CA GLN A 205 10.11 -13.75 -15.03
C GLN A 205 9.05 -13.48 -16.10
N THR A 206 7.99 -12.76 -15.72
CA THR A 206 7.13 -12.11 -16.72
C THR A 206 6.72 -10.70 -16.26
N PRO A 207 7.15 -9.62 -16.93
CA PRO A 207 6.82 -8.24 -16.58
C PRO A 207 5.54 -7.76 -17.30
N SER A 208 4.48 -8.56 -17.32
CA SER A 208 3.21 -8.14 -17.92
C SER A 208 2.03 -8.69 -17.13
N SER A 209 1.24 -7.76 -16.56
CA SER A 209 0.02 -8.02 -15.78
C SER A 209 -0.98 -8.91 -16.52
N ARG A 210 -1.01 -8.86 -17.86
CA ARG A 210 -1.94 -9.65 -18.67
C ARG A 210 -1.57 -11.13 -18.68
N VAL A 211 -0.28 -11.47 -18.70
CA VAL A 211 0.19 -12.86 -18.68
C VAL A 211 -0.01 -13.47 -17.30
N PHE A 212 0.29 -12.71 -16.25
CA PHE A 212 -0.01 -13.10 -14.87
C PHE A 212 -1.50 -13.40 -14.69
N ILE A 213 -2.40 -12.50 -15.11
CA ILE A 213 -3.85 -12.71 -15.01
C ILE A 213 -4.31 -13.96 -15.79
N THR A 214 -3.81 -14.18 -17.02
CA THR A 214 -4.18 -15.38 -17.79
C THR A 214 -3.65 -16.67 -17.18
N GLU A 215 -2.48 -16.61 -16.54
CA GLU A 215 -1.87 -17.76 -15.87
C GLU A 215 -2.61 -18.09 -14.57
N THR A 216 -2.95 -17.07 -13.76
CA THR A 216 -3.78 -17.24 -12.55
C THR A 216 -5.15 -17.81 -12.87
N MET A 217 -5.81 -17.33 -13.95
CA MET A 217 -7.12 -17.84 -14.38
C MET A 217 -7.06 -19.27 -14.90
N LYS A 218 -5.97 -19.67 -15.59
CA LYS A 218 -5.73 -21.06 -16.02
C LYS A 218 -5.51 -22.01 -14.84
N THR A 219 -4.74 -21.61 -13.83
CA THR A 219 -4.54 -22.41 -12.61
C THR A 219 -5.84 -22.63 -11.84
N LEU A 220 -6.70 -21.60 -11.76
CA LEU A 220 -8.01 -21.72 -11.12
C LEU A 220 -8.97 -22.62 -11.92
N GLY A 221 -8.93 -22.57 -13.26
CA GLY A 221 -9.72 -23.47 -14.11
C GLY A 221 -9.31 -24.94 -14.01
N ASN A 222 -8.00 -25.23 -13.92
CA ASN A 222 -7.51 -26.61 -13.77
C ASN A 222 -7.79 -27.21 -12.39
N LEU A 223 -7.83 -26.39 -11.33
CA LEU A 223 -8.24 -26.80 -9.98
C LEU A 223 -9.75 -27.09 -9.89
N ALA A 224 -10.56 -26.41 -10.70
CA ALA A 224 -12.01 -26.62 -10.75
C ALA A 224 -12.43 -27.82 -11.62
N GLY A 225 -11.58 -28.27 -12.55
CA GLY A 225 -11.82 -29.41 -13.43
C GLY A 225 -11.23 -30.74 -12.97
N GLY A 226 -10.54 -30.78 -11.82
CA GLY A 226 -9.89 -31.96 -11.26
C GLY A 226 -10.66 -32.63 -10.12
N ILE A 227 -11.99 -32.70 -10.24
CA ILE A 227 -12.83 -33.57 -9.39
C ILE A 227 -13.47 -34.60 -10.32
N GLU A 228 -12.76 -35.69 -10.55
CA GLU A 228 -13.30 -37.04 -10.73
C GLU A 228 -12.57 -37.98 -9.75
#